data_AF-A0A9Q5G7I3-F1
#
_entry.id   AF-A0A9Q5G7I3-F1
#
_cell.length_a   1.000
_cell.length_b   1.000
_cell.length_c   1.000
_cell.angle_alpha   90.00
_cell.angle_beta   90.00
_cell.angle_gamma   90.00
#
_symmetry.space_group_name_H-M   'P 1'
#
loop_
_entity.id
_entity.type
_entity.pdbx_description
1 polymer ?
#
loop_
_entity_poly.entity_id
_entity_poly.type
_entity_poly.pdbx_seq_one_letter_code
_entity_poly.pdbx_strand_id
1 'polypeptide(L)'
;MITDQDYNNLSENVYNVDALKNQDKPFVVGDPVGDDKFVILSQPQDMINGMQAMAVAPIKGYDSDNKPIPDTSQVVIAYAGTNDGDIKDWATDISMIGGGNTATFTVPGQNVPYISQSITAVAFADQIVQRYPDATITITGHSLGGSLAMYVALKKDLPAITFNGPDIHNMISEDEIEYMQQHRAQFRNYRNKYDFLGDITGNKTKSAIYPAVKNIPGDAIADHMLNAWKFNKYGQLIDANGQVVSTFTGAPLEDTRLAMKRWKKQKTALSKGGLSRSEEIFLDSEQARTISAGIASVADAGQMSIFALCDDYVHQAEELWNSIDFHSYSALSYWEVCALFSEYGVSQETIVGEIEETMDIYRQRAEIATEKFTVLDTQIIQAINIMLETDKRLAGDFEKWNQM
;
A
#
# COMPACT_ATOMS: atom_id res chain seq x y z
N MET A 1 -8.65 4.22 -0.02
CA MET A 1 -7.17 4.13 -0.15
C MET A 1 -6.76 2.70 0.12
N ILE A 2 -5.72 2.18 -0.55
CA ILE A 2 -5.19 0.84 -0.29
C ILE A 2 -4.28 0.91 0.96
N THR A 3 -4.55 0.08 1.96
CA THR A 3 -3.88 0.11 3.28
C THR A 3 -2.69 -0.84 3.36
N ASP A 4 -1.83 -0.71 4.38
CA ASP A 4 -0.73 -1.66 4.60
C ASP A 4 -1.25 -3.10 4.78
N GLN A 5 -2.40 -3.26 5.44
CA GLN A 5 -3.06 -4.54 5.59
C GLN A 5 -3.48 -5.12 4.23
N ASP A 6 -4.02 -4.30 3.33
CA ASP A 6 -4.40 -4.76 1.99
C ASP A 6 -3.14 -5.23 1.22
N TYR A 7 -2.02 -4.52 1.31
CA TYR A 7 -0.76 -4.95 0.71
C TYR A 7 -0.23 -6.26 1.29
N ASN A 8 -0.37 -6.45 2.61
CA ASN A 8 -0.01 -7.70 3.30
C ASN A 8 -0.85 -8.87 2.80
N ASN A 9 -2.18 -8.71 2.77
CA ASN A 9 -3.12 -9.72 2.27
C ASN A 9 -2.86 -10.06 0.80
N LEU A 10 -2.60 -9.07 -0.06
CA LEU A 10 -2.27 -9.31 -1.46
C LEU A 10 -0.91 -10.01 -1.63
N SER A 11 0.06 -9.71 -0.77
CA SER A 11 1.35 -10.42 -0.73
C SER A 11 1.22 -11.89 -0.29
N GLU A 12 0.19 -12.23 0.48
CA GLU A 12 -0.15 -13.61 0.82
C GLU A 12 -0.92 -14.29 -0.32
N ASN A 13 -1.94 -13.62 -0.86
CA ASN A 13 -2.83 -14.18 -1.87
C ASN A 13 -2.13 -14.53 -3.18
N VAL A 14 -1.07 -13.81 -3.57
CA VAL A 14 -0.33 -14.08 -4.79
C VAL A 14 0.28 -15.48 -4.83
N TYR A 15 0.55 -16.12 -3.68
CA TYR A 15 1.02 -17.52 -3.64
C TYR A 15 -0.03 -18.54 -4.13
N ASN A 16 -1.30 -18.16 -4.22
CA ASN A 16 -2.39 -19.03 -4.68
C ASN A 16 -2.62 -18.96 -6.20
N VAL A 17 -1.78 -18.23 -6.93
CA VAL A 17 -1.73 -18.29 -8.41
C VAL A 17 -1.05 -19.58 -8.90
N ASP A 18 -0.23 -20.17 -8.03
CA ASP A 18 0.47 -21.43 -8.28
C ASP A 18 -0.52 -22.60 -8.41
N ALA A 19 -0.59 -23.17 -9.62
CA ALA A 19 -1.48 -24.29 -9.90
C ALA A 19 -1.06 -25.59 -9.20
N LEU A 20 0.20 -25.72 -8.77
CA LEU A 20 0.71 -26.87 -8.03
C LEU A 20 0.37 -26.78 -6.53
N LYS A 21 0.21 -25.57 -5.99
CA LYS A 21 -0.16 -25.32 -4.58
C LYS A 21 -1.67 -25.31 -4.38
N ASN A 22 -2.42 -24.72 -5.32
CA ASN A 22 -3.88 -24.64 -5.27
C ASN A 22 -4.50 -25.55 -6.35
N GLN A 23 -4.27 -26.86 -6.21
CA GLN A 23 -4.59 -27.88 -7.24
C GLN A 23 -6.09 -27.94 -7.61
N ASP A 24 -6.96 -27.51 -6.71
CA ASP A 24 -8.41 -27.58 -6.91
C ASP A 24 -8.98 -26.32 -7.58
N LYS A 25 -8.38 -25.14 -7.37
CA LYS A 25 -8.87 -23.87 -7.96
C LYS A 25 -7.83 -22.73 -7.88
N PRO A 26 -6.78 -22.71 -8.73
CA PRO A 26 -5.85 -21.59 -8.77
C PRO A 26 -6.59 -20.30 -9.12
N PHE A 27 -6.08 -19.17 -8.64
CA PHE A 27 -6.70 -17.88 -8.93
C PHE A 27 -6.70 -17.55 -10.42
N VAL A 28 -7.83 -17.03 -10.91
CA VAL A 28 -8.02 -16.61 -12.30
C VAL A 28 -8.59 -15.19 -12.39
N VAL A 29 -8.65 -14.66 -13.61
CA VAL A 29 -9.22 -13.34 -13.87
C VAL A 29 -10.65 -13.24 -13.37
N GLY A 30 -10.96 -12.16 -12.65
CA GLY A 30 -12.29 -11.90 -12.09
C GLY A 30 -12.51 -12.52 -10.70
N ASP A 31 -11.59 -13.34 -10.19
CA ASP A 31 -11.68 -13.81 -8.81
C ASP A 31 -11.50 -12.64 -7.83
N PRO A 32 -12.31 -12.59 -6.76
CA PRO A 32 -12.10 -11.65 -5.67
C PRO A 32 -10.95 -12.13 -4.77
N VAL A 33 -10.16 -11.18 -4.27
CA VAL A 33 -8.99 -11.41 -3.40
C VAL A 33 -8.87 -10.28 -2.36
N GLY A 34 -7.98 -10.45 -1.38
CA GLY A 34 -7.74 -9.48 -0.32
C GLY A 34 -9.00 -9.24 0.52
N ASP A 35 -9.61 -10.31 1.02
CA ASP A 35 -10.88 -10.29 1.75
C ASP A 35 -12.06 -9.69 0.94
N ASP A 36 -12.19 -10.11 -0.32
CA ASP A 36 -13.20 -9.64 -1.28
C ASP A 36 -13.19 -8.12 -1.56
N LYS A 37 -12.09 -7.43 -1.24
CA LYS A 37 -11.93 -6.00 -1.52
C LYS A 37 -11.35 -5.72 -2.91
N PHE A 38 -10.67 -6.69 -3.51
CA PHE A 38 -9.98 -6.56 -4.79
C PHE A 38 -10.43 -7.61 -5.78
N VAL A 39 -10.24 -7.35 -7.08
CA VAL A 39 -10.52 -8.28 -8.18
C VAL A 39 -9.31 -8.40 -9.09
N ILE A 40 -9.01 -9.63 -9.53
CA ILE A 40 -7.93 -9.91 -10.48
C ILE A 40 -8.26 -9.38 -11.88
N LEU A 41 -7.36 -8.57 -12.44
CA LEU A 41 -7.55 -7.82 -13.69
C LEU A 41 -7.07 -8.54 -14.95
N SER A 42 -6.12 -9.46 -14.80
CA SER A 42 -5.44 -10.14 -15.90
C SER A 42 -5.00 -11.52 -15.48
N GLN A 43 -4.76 -12.42 -16.45
CA GLN A 43 -4.37 -13.79 -16.17
C GLN A 43 -3.15 -13.80 -15.23
N PRO A 44 -3.24 -14.40 -14.04
CA PRO A 44 -2.10 -14.52 -13.15
C PRO A 44 -0.95 -15.27 -13.83
N GLN A 45 0.27 -14.92 -13.46
CA GLN A 45 1.49 -15.50 -14.01
C GLN A 45 2.02 -16.55 -13.04
N ASP A 46 2.34 -17.73 -13.58
CA ASP A 46 3.06 -18.81 -12.91
C ASP A 46 4.07 -19.36 -13.92
N MET A 47 5.28 -18.79 -13.90
CA MET A 47 6.28 -18.95 -14.96
C MET A 47 7.24 -20.09 -14.63
N ILE A 48 7.78 -20.74 -15.66
CA ILE A 48 8.76 -21.84 -15.51
C ILE A 48 10.03 -21.45 -14.75
N ASN A 49 10.36 -20.16 -14.68
CA ASN A 49 11.49 -19.65 -13.91
C ASN A 49 11.15 -19.40 -12.42
N GLY A 50 9.95 -19.77 -11.98
CA GLY A 50 9.44 -19.58 -10.62
C GLY A 50 8.82 -18.21 -10.36
N MET A 51 8.76 -17.31 -11.35
CA MET A 51 8.11 -16.01 -11.16
C MET A 51 6.60 -16.18 -11.10
N GLN A 52 6.01 -15.70 -10.01
CA GLN A 52 4.57 -15.69 -9.79
C GLN A 52 4.08 -14.27 -9.55
N ALA A 53 2.99 -13.89 -10.22
CA ALA A 53 2.47 -12.53 -10.12
C ALA A 53 0.96 -12.44 -10.41
N MET A 54 0.33 -11.44 -9.82
CA MET A 54 -1.04 -11.04 -10.16
C MET A 54 -1.16 -9.51 -10.20
N ALA A 55 -2.15 -9.03 -10.96
CA ALA A 55 -2.52 -7.62 -10.98
C ALA A 55 -3.99 -7.49 -10.58
N VAL A 56 -4.28 -6.60 -9.65
CA VAL A 56 -5.61 -6.45 -9.03
C VAL A 56 -6.05 -4.99 -8.99
N ALA A 57 -7.35 -4.74 -8.92
CA ALA A 57 -7.93 -3.43 -8.63
C ALA A 57 -8.92 -3.52 -7.46
N PRO A 58 -9.14 -2.44 -6.69
CA PRO A 58 -10.23 -2.38 -5.73
C PRO A 58 -11.59 -2.64 -6.40
N ILE A 59 -12.53 -3.22 -5.67
CA ILE A 59 -13.91 -3.42 -6.11
C ILE A 59 -14.72 -2.18 -5.76
N LYS A 60 -15.32 -1.51 -6.77
CA LYS A 60 -16.19 -0.33 -6.57
C LYS A 60 -17.69 -0.64 -6.59
N GLY A 61 -18.03 -1.92 -6.68
CA GLY A 61 -19.41 -2.38 -6.72
C GLY A 61 -19.52 -3.70 -7.47
N TYR A 62 -20.74 -4.16 -7.65
CA TYR A 62 -21.06 -5.39 -8.37
C TYR A 62 -22.03 -5.08 -9.50
N ASP A 63 -21.90 -5.80 -10.61
CA ASP A 63 -22.84 -5.71 -11.72
C ASP A 63 -24.15 -6.45 -11.41
N SER A 64 -25.08 -6.45 -12.37
CA SER A 64 -26.38 -7.13 -12.24
C SER A 64 -26.26 -8.65 -12.07
N ASP A 65 -25.13 -9.24 -12.46
CA ASP A 65 -24.84 -10.68 -12.33
C ASP A 65 -24.02 -10.97 -11.06
N ASN A 66 -23.91 -10.00 -10.15
CA ASN A 66 -23.13 -10.08 -8.91
C ASN A 66 -21.62 -10.31 -9.15
N LYS A 67 -21.09 -9.84 -10.28
CA LYS A 67 -19.64 -9.86 -10.57
C LYS A 67 -18.97 -8.56 -10.11
N PRO A 68 -17.77 -8.65 -9.53
CA PRO A 68 -17.05 -7.47 -9.06
C PRO A 68 -16.70 -6.53 -10.22
N ILE A 69 -16.99 -5.25 -10.04
CA ILE A 69 -16.62 -4.17 -10.96
C ILE A 69 -15.30 -3.55 -10.48
N PRO A 70 -14.21 -3.63 -11.28
CA PRO A 70 -12.92 -3.07 -10.89
C PRO A 70 -12.91 -1.54 -10.94
N ASP A 71 -12.30 -0.92 -9.92
CA ASP A 71 -11.84 0.47 -9.97
C ASP A 71 -10.43 0.53 -10.55
N THR A 72 -10.34 0.56 -11.88
CA THR A 72 -9.06 0.59 -12.60
C THR A 72 -8.31 1.91 -12.50
N SER A 73 -8.79 2.89 -11.70
CA SER A 73 -8.00 4.08 -11.35
C SER A 73 -6.81 3.73 -10.44
N GLN A 74 -6.91 2.62 -9.70
CA GLN A 74 -5.87 2.07 -8.85
C GLN A 74 -5.60 0.61 -9.21
N VAL A 75 -4.34 0.26 -9.37
CA VAL A 75 -3.92 -1.11 -9.68
C VAL A 75 -2.76 -1.51 -8.77
N VAL A 76 -2.82 -2.69 -8.17
CA VAL A 76 -1.72 -3.28 -7.41
C VAL A 76 -1.15 -4.46 -8.18
N ILE A 77 0.17 -4.51 -8.33
CA ILE A 77 0.89 -5.68 -8.83
C ILE A 77 1.50 -6.40 -7.62
N ALA A 78 1.13 -7.66 -7.39
CA ALA A 78 1.70 -8.49 -6.34
C ALA A 78 2.63 -9.54 -6.95
N TYR A 79 3.79 -9.76 -6.33
CA TYR A 79 4.75 -10.81 -6.69
C TYR A 79 4.93 -11.78 -5.53
N ALA A 80 4.87 -13.08 -5.80
CA ALA A 80 5.14 -14.11 -4.79
C ALA A 80 6.66 -14.29 -4.62
N GLY A 81 7.06 -14.69 -3.41
CA GLY A 81 8.40 -15.23 -3.17
C GLY A 81 8.46 -16.74 -3.40
N THR A 82 9.50 -17.38 -2.86
CA THR A 82 9.58 -18.85 -2.81
C THR A 82 8.44 -19.39 -1.95
N ASN A 83 7.79 -20.46 -2.41
CA ASN A 83 6.65 -21.09 -1.73
C ASN A 83 6.99 -21.50 -0.28
N ASP A 84 6.00 -21.45 0.63
CA ASP A 84 6.19 -21.70 2.07
C ASP A 84 6.80 -23.07 2.40
N GLY A 85 6.52 -24.10 1.58
CA GLY A 85 7.11 -25.44 1.71
C GLY A 85 8.61 -25.49 1.39
N ASP A 86 9.05 -24.56 0.54
CA ASP A 86 10.43 -24.42 0.03
C ASP A 86 11.17 -23.29 0.75
N ILE A 87 10.56 -22.66 1.77
CA ILE A 87 11.19 -21.61 2.56
C ILE A 87 12.37 -22.09 3.41
N LYS A 88 12.66 -23.39 3.40
CA LYS A 88 13.90 -23.95 3.95
C LYS A 88 15.05 -23.91 2.94
N ASP A 89 14.73 -23.97 1.65
CA ASP A 89 15.69 -23.98 0.54
C ASP A 89 15.92 -22.57 -0.06
N TRP A 90 15.05 -21.61 0.26
CA TRP A 90 15.09 -20.20 -0.17
C TRP A 90 16.43 -19.47 0.06
N ALA A 91 17.24 -19.86 1.05
CA ALA A 91 18.55 -19.25 1.31
C ALA A 91 19.51 -19.48 0.14
N THR A 92 19.32 -20.59 -0.60
CA THR A 92 20.02 -20.88 -1.85
C THR A 92 19.48 -20.00 -2.98
N ASP A 93 18.17 -19.77 -3.05
CA ASP A 93 17.55 -18.88 -4.04
C ASP A 93 18.04 -17.43 -3.89
N ILE A 94 18.20 -16.92 -2.66
CA ILE A 94 18.66 -15.53 -2.44
C ILE A 94 20.16 -15.37 -2.55
N SER A 95 20.94 -16.46 -2.52
CA SER A 95 22.35 -16.38 -2.94
C SER A 95 22.49 -15.79 -4.36
N MET A 96 21.45 -15.90 -5.21
CA MET A 96 21.40 -15.29 -6.53
C MET A 96 21.19 -13.77 -6.49
N ILE A 97 20.34 -13.26 -5.59
CA ILE A 97 20.21 -11.82 -5.32
C ILE A 97 21.51 -11.27 -4.74
N GLY A 98 22.11 -12.00 -3.79
CA GLY A 98 23.41 -11.67 -3.19
C GLY A 98 24.54 -11.62 -4.22
N GLY A 99 24.49 -12.45 -5.27
CA GLY A 99 25.43 -12.46 -6.39
C GLY A 99 25.14 -11.44 -7.50
N GLY A 100 24.02 -10.71 -7.42
CA GLY A 100 23.68 -9.62 -8.35
C GLY A 100 23.29 -10.05 -9.78
N ASN A 101 23.06 -11.34 -10.03
CA ASN A 101 22.75 -11.80 -11.38
C ASN A 101 21.27 -11.59 -11.72
N THR A 102 21.01 -10.58 -12.54
CA THR A 102 19.65 -10.17 -12.93
C THR A 102 19.24 -10.62 -14.32
N ALA A 103 20.13 -11.26 -15.10
CA ALA A 103 19.86 -11.59 -16.51
C ALA A 103 19.51 -13.06 -16.73
N THR A 104 20.29 -13.98 -16.18
CA THR A 104 20.09 -15.43 -16.32
C THR A 104 20.48 -16.18 -15.06
N PHE A 105 19.90 -17.35 -14.82
CA PHE A 105 20.38 -18.25 -13.77
C PHE A 105 20.56 -19.67 -14.31
N THR A 106 21.45 -20.43 -13.66
CA THR A 106 21.75 -21.83 -14.00
C THR A 106 21.33 -22.70 -12.82
N VAL A 107 20.43 -23.65 -13.04
CA VAL A 107 20.07 -24.63 -12.01
C VAL A 107 21.26 -25.58 -11.80
N PRO A 108 21.72 -25.83 -10.55
CA PRO A 108 22.76 -26.81 -10.29
C PRO A 108 22.38 -28.18 -10.87
N GLY A 109 23.18 -28.68 -11.82
CA GLY A 109 22.91 -29.94 -12.53
C GLY A 109 22.26 -29.80 -13.92
N GLN A 110 21.88 -28.58 -14.34
CA GLN A 110 21.44 -28.30 -15.72
C GLN A 110 22.29 -27.18 -16.35
N ASN A 111 22.89 -27.45 -17.52
CA ASN A 111 23.71 -26.48 -18.26
C ASN A 111 22.87 -25.54 -19.15
N VAL A 112 21.61 -25.27 -18.80
CA VAL A 112 20.72 -24.39 -19.57
C VAL A 112 20.48 -23.11 -18.77
N PRO A 113 20.85 -21.92 -19.31
CA PRO A 113 20.55 -20.65 -18.66
C PRO A 113 19.06 -20.33 -18.79
N TYR A 114 18.38 -20.17 -17.66
CA TYR A 114 17.00 -19.69 -17.58
C TYR A 114 16.98 -18.17 -17.46
N ILE A 115 15.94 -17.51 -17.99
CA ILE A 115 15.70 -16.07 -17.77
C ILE A 115 15.36 -15.86 -16.29
N SER A 116 16.00 -14.90 -15.64
CA SER A 116 15.76 -14.60 -14.22
C SER A 116 14.32 -14.15 -13.96
N GLN A 117 13.85 -14.36 -12.72
CA GLN A 117 12.52 -13.92 -12.31
C GLN A 117 12.35 -12.40 -12.40
N SER A 118 13.42 -11.63 -12.17
CA SER A 118 13.40 -10.16 -12.25
C SER A 118 13.06 -9.65 -13.66
N ILE A 119 13.53 -10.31 -14.71
CA ILE A 119 13.23 -9.93 -16.09
C ILE A 119 11.76 -10.20 -16.42
N THR A 120 11.25 -11.39 -16.07
CA THR A 120 9.84 -11.71 -16.31
C THR A 120 8.90 -10.86 -15.44
N ALA A 121 9.31 -10.51 -14.22
CA ALA A 121 8.56 -9.61 -13.35
C ALA A 121 8.43 -8.20 -13.96
N VAL A 122 9.54 -7.64 -14.47
CA VAL A 122 9.57 -6.36 -15.20
C VAL A 122 8.67 -6.41 -16.44
N ALA A 123 8.72 -7.50 -17.20
CA ALA A 123 7.89 -7.68 -18.40
C ALA A 123 6.39 -7.75 -18.06
N PHE A 124 6.02 -8.43 -16.97
CA PHE A 124 4.63 -8.43 -16.51
C PHE A 124 4.17 -7.02 -16.11
N ALA A 125 4.99 -6.28 -15.37
CA ALA A 125 4.66 -4.90 -15.03
C ALA A 125 4.54 -4.00 -16.27
N ASP A 126 5.37 -4.18 -17.30
CA ASP A 126 5.20 -3.45 -18.57
C ASP A 126 3.83 -3.69 -19.21
N GLN A 127 3.36 -4.94 -19.21
CA GLN A 127 2.03 -5.28 -19.74
C GLN A 127 0.92 -4.57 -18.95
N ILE A 128 1.02 -4.53 -17.62
CA ILE A 128 0.03 -3.88 -16.75
C ILE A 128 0.07 -2.35 -16.94
N VAL A 129 1.25 -1.74 -16.94
CA VAL A 129 1.43 -0.30 -17.17
C VAL A 129 0.91 0.10 -18.55
N GLN A 130 1.14 -0.72 -19.58
CA GLN A 130 0.62 -0.46 -20.93
C GLN A 130 -0.90 -0.59 -20.99
N ARG A 131 -1.48 -1.55 -20.26
CA ARG A 131 -2.94 -1.80 -20.26
C ARG A 131 -3.70 -0.79 -19.43
N TYR A 132 -3.09 -0.24 -18.38
CA TYR A 132 -3.69 0.73 -17.46
C TYR A 132 -2.82 2.02 -17.37
N PRO A 133 -2.65 2.76 -18.49
CA PRO A 133 -1.72 3.89 -18.56
C PRO A 133 -2.11 5.06 -17.65
N ASP A 134 -3.41 5.19 -17.35
CA ASP A 134 -3.97 6.25 -16.53
C ASP A 134 -4.12 5.85 -15.05
N ALA A 135 -3.82 4.60 -14.70
CA ALA A 135 -3.92 4.13 -13.32
C ALA A 135 -2.72 4.57 -12.48
N THR A 136 -3.00 4.85 -11.20
CA THR A 136 -1.99 4.81 -10.14
C THR A 136 -1.67 3.34 -9.89
N ILE A 137 -0.42 2.95 -10.17
CA ILE A 137 0.03 1.56 -10.06
C ILE A 137 1.01 1.45 -8.90
N THR A 138 0.72 0.59 -7.94
CA THR A 138 1.61 0.26 -6.82
C THR A 138 2.02 -1.21 -6.88
N ILE A 139 3.10 -1.56 -6.19
CA ILE A 139 3.65 -2.91 -6.20
C ILE A 139 3.81 -3.43 -4.77
N THR A 140 3.53 -4.73 -4.57
CA THR A 140 3.74 -5.40 -3.29
C THR A 140 4.29 -6.80 -3.48
N GLY A 141 4.70 -7.39 -2.37
CA GLY A 141 5.31 -8.71 -2.32
C GLY A 141 5.91 -9.01 -0.97
N HIS A 142 6.10 -10.30 -0.72
CA HIS A 142 6.67 -10.86 0.49
C HIS A 142 7.93 -11.67 0.18
N SER A 143 8.90 -11.70 1.10
CA SER A 143 10.12 -12.51 0.95
C SER A 143 10.85 -12.18 -0.37
N LEU A 144 11.25 -13.19 -1.15
CA LEU A 144 11.81 -12.99 -2.50
C LEU A 144 10.90 -12.16 -3.42
N GLY A 145 9.58 -12.30 -3.29
CA GLY A 145 8.59 -11.49 -4.00
C GLY A 145 8.64 -10.02 -3.62
N GLY A 146 8.99 -9.71 -2.38
CA GLY A 146 9.27 -8.35 -1.90
C GLY A 146 10.50 -7.75 -2.59
N SER A 147 11.58 -8.52 -2.76
CA SER A 147 12.76 -8.08 -3.53
C SER A 147 12.42 -7.85 -5.01
N LEU A 148 11.65 -8.75 -5.63
CA LEU A 148 11.18 -8.59 -7.01
C LEU A 148 10.32 -7.33 -7.14
N ALA A 149 9.38 -7.11 -6.22
CA ALA A 149 8.53 -5.94 -6.17
C ALA A 149 9.36 -4.64 -6.08
N MET A 150 10.36 -4.59 -5.19
CA MET A 150 11.27 -3.44 -5.07
C MET A 150 12.08 -3.21 -6.35
N TYR A 151 12.59 -4.27 -6.96
CA TYR A 151 13.34 -4.17 -8.21
C TYR A 151 12.48 -3.63 -9.35
N VAL A 152 11.26 -4.17 -9.53
CA VAL A 152 10.32 -3.70 -10.55
C VAL A 152 9.91 -2.26 -10.28
N ALA A 153 9.62 -1.91 -9.02
CA ALA A 153 9.23 -0.56 -8.62
C ALA A 153 10.32 0.46 -8.99
N LEU A 154 11.58 0.14 -8.77
CA LEU A 154 12.70 0.98 -9.19
C LEU A 154 12.77 1.10 -10.72
N LYS A 155 12.71 -0.01 -11.47
CA LYS A 155 12.83 0.00 -12.93
C LYS A 155 11.65 0.66 -13.64
N LYS A 156 10.49 0.70 -12.99
CA LYS A 156 9.26 1.29 -13.52
C LYS A 156 8.89 2.65 -12.92
N ASP A 157 9.67 3.12 -11.94
CA ASP A 157 9.36 4.32 -11.15
C ASP A 157 7.93 4.27 -10.58
N LEU A 158 7.65 3.18 -9.86
CA LEU A 158 6.38 2.92 -9.18
C LEU A 158 6.61 2.87 -7.65
N PRO A 159 5.59 3.11 -6.81
CA PRO A 159 5.68 2.90 -5.37
C PRO A 159 5.65 1.42 -5.02
N ALA A 160 6.40 1.02 -4.01
CA ALA A 160 6.37 -0.32 -3.43
C ALA A 160 6.19 -0.29 -1.91
N ILE A 161 5.28 -1.15 -1.43
CA ILE A 161 5.14 -1.52 -0.03
C ILE A 161 5.29 -3.04 0.04
N THR A 162 6.35 -3.52 0.69
CA THR A 162 6.68 -4.94 0.75
C THR A 162 6.95 -5.38 2.19
N PHE A 163 6.99 -6.70 2.38
CA PHE A 163 7.16 -7.31 3.70
C PHE A 163 8.32 -8.31 3.67
N ASN A 164 9.28 -8.16 4.58
CA ASN A 164 10.40 -9.06 4.78
C ASN A 164 11.19 -9.40 3.51
N GLY A 165 11.26 -8.45 2.56
CA GLY A 165 12.06 -8.62 1.35
C GLY A 165 13.54 -8.40 1.62
N PRO A 166 14.45 -9.28 1.16
CA PRO A 166 15.87 -8.96 1.10
C PRO A 166 16.15 -7.67 0.33
N ASP A 167 17.15 -6.91 0.76
CA ASP A 167 17.62 -5.70 0.09
C ASP A 167 18.24 -6.03 -1.28
N ILE A 168 17.89 -5.23 -2.29
CA ILE A 168 18.22 -5.49 -3.70
C ILE A 168 19.52 -4.83 -4.18
N HIS A 169 20.33 -4.21 -3.30
CA HIS A 169 21.46 -3.37 -3.72
C HIS A 169 22.47 -4.07 -4.65
N ASN A 170 22.63 -5.40 -4.55
CA ASN A 170 23.51 -6.15 -5.44
C ASN A 170 22.96 -6.32 -6.86
N MET A 171 21.67 -6.04 -7.08
CA MET A 171 20.97 -6.17 -8.37
C MET A 171 20.92 -4.86 -9.17
N ILE A 172 21.38 -3.75 -8.59
CA ILE A 172 21.14 -2.39 -9.09
C ILE A 172 22.43 -1.56 -9.06
N SER A 173 22.47 -0.44 -9.80
CA SER A 173 23.66 0.42 -9.83
C SER A 173 23.79 1.29 -8.56
N GLU A 174 24.96 1.88 -8.33
CA GLU A 174 25.14 2.84 -7.22
C GLU A 174 24.22 4.06 -7.35
N ASP A 175 24.03 4.59 -8.57
CA ASP A 175 23.08 5.70 -8.82
C ASP A 175 21.64 5.31 -8.44
N GLU A 176 21.25 4.06 -8.70
CA GLU A 176 19.94 3.53 -8.32
C GLU A 176 19.81 3.33 -6.81
N ILE A 177 20.89 2.92 -6.13
CA ILE A 177 20.93 2.87 -4.65
C ILE A 177 20.75 4.27 -4.08
N GLU A 178 21.49 5.27 -4.59
CA GLU A 178 21.36 6.66 -4.16
C GLU A 178 19.94 7.19 -4.40
N TYR A 179 19.34 6.85 -5.55
CA TYR A 179 17.96 7.18 -5.85
C TYR A 179 17.00 6.62 -4.79
N MET A 180 17.08 5.32 -4.47
CA MET A 180 16.22 4.71 -3.45
C MET A 180 16.42 5.34 -2.07
N GLN A 181 17.67 5.65 -1.70
CA GLN A 181 17.97 6.30 -0.41
C GLN A 181 17.36 7.72 -0.30
N GLN A 182 17.22 8.43 -1.42
CA GLN A 182 16.59 9.76 -1.47
C GLN A 182 15.05 9.69 -1.55
N HIS A 183 14.49 8.58 -2.03
CA HIS A 183 13.06 8.39 -2.28
C HIS A 183 12.45 7.31 -1.38
N ARG A 184 12.81 7.29 -0.08
CA ARG A 184 12.39 6.23 0.85
C ARG A 184 10.88 6.04 0.99
N ALA A 185 10.07 7.08 0.77
CA ALA A 185 8.62 6.96 0.80
C ALA A 185 8.07 6.11 -0.36
N GLN A 186 8.77 6.11 -1.50
CA GLN A 186 8.47 5.29 -2.67
C GLN A 186 8.83 3.81 -2.44
N PHE A 187 9.88 3.54 -1.67
CA PHE A 187 10.41 2.18 -1.45
C PHE A 187 10.34 1.80 0.02
N ARG A 188 9.18 1.30 0.46
CA ARG A 188 8.93 0.91 1.84
C ARG A 188 8.94 -0.61 2.00
N ASN A 189 9.91 -1.12 2.74
CA ASN A 189 10.02 -2.54 3.03
C ASN A 189 9.90 -2.75 4.54
N TYR A 190 8.75 -3.21 5.04
CA TYR A 190 8.60 -3.54 6.45
C TYR A 190 9.41 -4.80 6.75
N ARG A 191 10.35 -4.70 7.70
CA ARG A 191 11.27 -5.78 8.03
C ARG A 191 11.28 -6.06 9.52
N ASN A 192 11.10 -7.33 9.86
CA ASN A 192 11.23 -7.81 11.22
C ASN A 192 12.73 -7.88 11.54
N LYS A 193 13.20 -7.20 12.59
CA LYS A 193 14.62 -7.23 12.97
C LYS A 193 15.13 -8.58 13.47
N TYR A 194 14.22 -9.52 13.75
CA TYR A 194 14.53 -10.91 14.12
C TYR A 194 14.43 -11.85 12.91
N ASP A 195 13.94 -11.36 11.78
CA ASP A 195 13.91 -12.09 10.53
C ASP A 195 15.32 -12.15 9.92
N PHE A 196 16.04 -13.21 10.28
CA PHE A 196 17.34 -13.52 9.68
C PHE A 196 17.24 -13.68 8.15
N LEU A 197 16.10 -14.18 7.66
CA LEU A 197 15.87 -14.45 6.25
C LEU A 197 15.85 -13.12 5.48
N GLY A 198 14.93 -12.21 5.79
CA GLY A 198 14.92 -10.86 5.19
C GLY A 198 16.26 -10.13 5.34
N ASP A 199 16.99 -10.35 6.44
CA ASP A 199 18.26 -9.69 6.80
C ASP A 199 19.53 -10.14 6.08
N ILE A 200 19.51 -11.20 5.26
CA ILE A 200 20.73 -11.76 4.67
C ILE A 200 21.51 -10.85 3.70
N THR A 201 20.87 -9.86 3.07
CA THR A 201 21.54 -8.87 2.20
C THR A 201 21.70 -7.48 2.85
N GLY A 202 21.42 -7.34 4.15
CA GLY A 202 21.51 -6.05 4.84
C GLY A 202 20.48 -5.03 4.33
N ASN A 203 20.83 -3.73 4.38
CA ASN A 203 19.92 -2.62 4.07
C ASN A 203 20.66 -1.44 3.40
N LYS A 204 21.43 -1.69 2.33
CA LYS A 204 22.20 -0.63 1.64
C LYS A 204 21.28 0.36 0.89
N THR A 205 20.10 -0.06 0.44
CA THR A 205 19.12 0.84 -0.19
C THR A 205 18.41 1.76 0.82
N LYS A 206 18.50 1.46 2.12
CA LYS A 206 17.77 2.14 3.21
C LYS A 206 16.24 2.12 3.05
N SER A 207 15.72 1.15 2.31
CA SER A 207 14.27 0.92 2.13
C SER A 207 13.62 0.23 3.33
N ALA A 208 14.42 -0.41 4.19
CA ALA A 208 13.89 -1.11 5.37
C ALA A 208 13.30 -0.17 6.41
N ILE A 209 12.11 -0.51 6.88
CA ILE A 209 11.46 0.06 8.07
C ILE A 209 11.39 -1.07 9.10
N TYR A 210 12.06 -0.87 10.23
CA TYR A 210 12.13 -1.84 11.33
C TYR A 210 11.21 -1.40 12.48
N PRO A 211 9.91 -1.79 12.47
CA PRO A 211 9.04 -1.54 13.61
C PRO A 211 9.48 -2.33 14.84
N ALA A 212 9.04 -1.87 16.02
CA ALA A 212 9.13 -2.71 17.21
C ALA A 212 8.25 -3.94 17.00
N VAL A 213 8.83 -5.12 17.15
CA VAL A 213 8.15 -6.40 16.97
C VAL A 213 8.45 -7.27 18.19
N LYS A 214 7.50 -8.12 18.58
CA LYS A 214 7.74 -9.11 19.64
C LYS A 214 8.60 -10.21 19.04
N ASN A 215 9.70 -10.54 19.71
CA ASN A 215 10.50 -11.71 19.36
C ASN A 215 9.64 -12.96 19.58
N ILE A 216 9.59 -13.89 18.62
CA ILE A 216 9.01 -15.22 18.79
C ILE A 216 10.19 -16.18 19.04
N PRO A 217 10.56 -16.46 20.30
CA PRO A 217 11.81 -17.14 20.59
C PRO A 217 11.84 -18.55 20.00
N GLY A 218 12.82 -18.82 19.13
CA GLY A 218 13.10 -20.15 18.59
C GLY A 218 12.46 -20.48 17.25
N ASP A 219 11.78 -19.54 16.59
CA ASP A 219 11.14 -19.75 15.28
C ASP A 219 11.44 -18.62 14.29
N ALA A 220 12.60 -18.69 13.62
CA ALA A 220 12.99 -17.74 12.59
C ALA A 220 12.07 -17.72 11.37
N ILE A 221 11.28 -18.79 11.14
CA ILE A 221 10.30 -18.82 10.06
C ILE A 221 9.10 -17.96 10.45
N ALA A 222 8.63 -18.07 11.69
CA ALA A 222 7.53 -17.24 12.19
C ALA A 222 7.84 -15.74 12.11
N ASP A 223 9.07 -15.32 12.41
CA ASP A 223 9.48 -13.92 12.29
C ASP A 223 9.50 -13.40 10.84
N HIS A 224 9.67 -14.29 9.86
CA HIS A 224 9.64 -13.98 8.43
C HIS A 224 8.23 -13.93 7.85
N MET A 225 7.27 -14.68 8.39
CA MET A 225 5.92 -14.81 7.82
C MET A 225 5.08 -13.53 7.88
N LEU A 226 4.11 -13.42 6.95
CA LEU A 226 3.19 -12.28 6.89
C LEU A 226 2.27 -12.15 8.12
N ASN A 227 1.99 -13.27 8.81
CA ASN A 227 1.14 -13.28 10.01
C ASN A 227 1.79 -12.66 11.27
N ALA A 228 3.10 -12.38 11.22
CA ALA A 228 3.82 -11.67 12.26
C ALA A 228 3.41 -10.19 12.34
N TRP A 229 2.92 -9.63 11.23
CA TRP A 229 2.46 -8.25 11.15
C TRP A 229 1.09 -8.07 11.79
N LYS A 230 0.88 -6.90 12.42
CA LYS A 230 -0.38 -6.53 13.08
C LYS A 230 -0.86 -5.21 12.54
N PHE A 231 -2.17 -5.11 12.39
CA PHE A 231 -2.83 -3.94 11.82
C PHE A 231 -3.92 -3.44 12.76
N ASN A 232 -4.09 -2.12 12.84
CA ASN A 232 -5.24 -1.54 13.53
C ASN A 232 -6.50 -1.63 12.66
N LYS A 233 -7.64 -1.16 13.18
CA LYS A 233 -8.93 -1.17 12.47
C LYS A 233 -8.97 -0.32 11.19
N TYR A 234 -7.96 0.53 10.96
CA TYR A 234 -7.79 1.34 9.76
C TYR A 234 -6.83 0.71 8.73
N GLY A 235 -6.33 -0.51 9.00
CA GLY A 235 -5.39 -1.22 8.12
C GLY A 235 -3.95 -0.67 8.19
N GLN A 236 -3.61 0.14 9.19
CA GLN A 236 -2.25 0.63 9.44
C GLN A 236 -1.41 -0.41 10.15
N LEU A 237 -0.16 -0.57 9.74
CA LEU A 237 0.79 -1.40 10.49
C LEU A 237 1.05 -0.80 11.87
N ILE A 238 0.88 -1.61 12.91
CA ILE A 238 1.19 -1.25 14.30
C ILE A 238 2.35 -2.09 14.84
N ASP A 239 3.14 -1.48 15.71
CA ASP A 239 4.27 -2.11 16.37
C ASP A 239 3.82 -2.95 17.58
N ALA A 240 4.77 -3.62 18.24
CA ALA A 240 4.55 -4.46 19.41
C ALA A 240 3.94 -3.73 20.62
N ASN A 241 4.03 -2.40 20.65
CA ASN A 241 3.49 -1.51 21.67
C ASN A 241 2.14 -0.90 21.26
N GLY A 242 1.60 -1.26 20.09
CA GLY A 242 0.36 -0.70 19.56
C GLY A 242 0.53 0.61 18.79
N GLN A 243 1.76 1.11 18.62
CA GLN A 243 2.00 2.38 17.93
C GLN A 243 1.99 2.21 16.41
N VAL A 244 1.42 3.19 15.71
CA VAL A 244 1.39 3.20 14.24
C VAL A 244 2.80 3.38 13.67
N VAL A 245 3.23 2.44 12.83
CA VAL A 245 4.57 2.38 12.22
C VAL A 245 4.67 3.29 11.00
N SER A 246 3.60 3.34 10.21
CA SER A 246 3.56 4.03 8.92
C SER A 246 2.71 5.29 9.02
N THR A 247 3.26 6.43 8.58
CA THR A 247 2.44 7.61 8.38
C THR A 247 1.80 7.52 7.00
N PHE A 248 0.46 7.49 6.98
CA PHE A 248 -0.33 7.31 5.77
C PHE A 248 -0.08 8.41 4.73
N THR A 249 0.49 9.56 5.11
CA THR A 249 0.73 10.70 4.22
C THR A 249 1.79 10.45 3.14
N GLY A 250 2.70 9.50 3.34
CA GLY A 250 3.79 9.24 2.39
C GLY A 250 3.32 8.64 1.05
N ALA A 251 2.37 7.69 1.09
CA ALA A 251 1.90 7.00 -0.13
C ALA A 251 1.10 7.94 -1.05
N PRO A 252 0.04 8.63 -0.57
CA PRO A 252 -0.75 9.54 -1.39
C PRO A 252 0.06 10.70 -1.97
N LEU A 253 1.04 11.20 -1.21
CA LEU A 253 1.95 12.24 -1.70
C LEU A 253 2.79 11.73 -2.88
N GLU A 254 3.29 10.50 -2.76
CA GLU A 254 4.10 9.87 -3.79
C GLU A 254 3.27 9.53 -5.04
N ASP A 255 2.04 9.03 -4.86
CA ASP A 255 1.09 8.82 -5.95
C ASP A 255 0.82 10.13 -6.70
N THR A 256 0.63 11.23 -5.97
CA THR A 256 0.45 12.57 -6.53
C THR A 256 1.70 13.02 -7.29
N ARG A 257 2.90 12.80 -6.74
CA ARG A 257 4.17 13.12 -7.39
C ARG A 257 4.31 12.38 -8.73
N LEU A 258 3.98 11.09 -8.76
CA LEU A 258 4.04 10.26 -9.96
C LEU A 258 3.01 10.67 -11.00
N ALA A 259 1.77 10.95 -10.59
CA ALA A 259 0.73 11.47 -11.48
C ALA A 259 1.16 12.81 -12.11
N MET A 260 1.75 13.71 -11.30
CA MET A 260 2.32 14.97 -11.80
C MET A 260 3.51 14.78 -12.74
N LYS A 261 4.32 13.72 -12.54
CA LYS A 261 5.38 13.35 -13.49
C LYS A 261 4.81 12.93 -14.85
N ARG A 262 3.72 12.14 -14.87
CA ARG A 262 3.01 11.74 -16.10
C ARG A 262 2.42 12.95 -16.80
N TRP A 263 1.74 13.82 -16.06
CA TRP A 263 1.22 15.09 -16.57
C TRP A 263 2.33 15.94 -17.20
N LYS A 264 3.49 16.06 -16.55
CA LYS A 264 4.64 16.83 -17.09
C LYS A 264 5.15 16.24 -18.41
N LYS A 265 5.16 14.91 -18.55
CA LYS A 265 5.51 14.23 -19.81
C LYS A 265 4.49 14.53 -20.90
N GLN A 266 3.19 14.46 -20.57
CA GLN A 266 2.11 14.80 -21.50
C GLN A 266 2.17 16.26 -21.95
N LYS A 267 2.35 17.19 -21.01
CA LYS A 267 2.59 18.61 -21.30
C LYS A 267 3.76 18.80 -22.26
N THR A 268 4.87 18.12 -22.01
CA THR A 268 6.05 18.19 -22.88
C THR A 268 5.76 17.67 -24.29
N ALA A 269 4.98 16.60 -24.42
CA ALA A 269 4.60 16.03 -25.71
C ALA A 269 3.66 16.97 -26.49
N LEU A 270 2.62 17.51 -25.85
CA LEU A 270 1.67 18.44 -26.46
C LEU A 270 2.30 19.80 -26.79
N SER A 271 3.30 20.24 -26.01
CA SER A 271 3.99 21.51 -26.27
C SER A 271 4.88 21.48 -27.53
N LYS A 272 5.04 20.32 -28.19
CA LYS A 272 5.84 20.20 -29.42
C LYS A 272 5.14 20.92 -30.58
N GLY A 273 5.55 22.16 -30.82
CA GLY A 273 4.97 23.00 -31.88
C GLY A 273 4.16 24.19 -31.36
N GLY A 274 4.10 24.38 -30.04
CA GLY A 274 3.25 25.38 -29.38
C GLY A 274 1.89 24.79 -29.03
N LEU A 275 1.33 25.22 -27.90
CA LEU A 275 0.03 24.75 -27.45
C LEU A 275 -1.09 25.55 -28.12
N SER A 276 -2.12 24.87 -28.58
CA SER A 276 -3.40 25.49 -28.87
C SER A 276 -4.13 25.85 -27.57
N ARG A 277 -5.12 26.74 -27.66
CA ARG A 277 -5.94 27.11 -26.51
C ARG A 277 -6.66 25.91 -25.87
N SER A 278 -7.10 24.95 -26.68
CA SER A 278 -7.76 23.75 -26.20
C SER A 278 -6.80 22.80 -25.48
N GLU A 279 -5.56 22.68 -25.95
CA GLU A 279 -4.52 21.89 -25.26
C GLU A 279 -4.09 22.53 -23.94
N GLU A 280 -4.05 23.87 -23.87
CA GLU A 280 -3.85 24.59 -22.60
C GLU A 280 -4.95 24.26 -21.59
N ILE A 281 -6.22 24.40 -22.00
CA ILE A 281 -7.37 24.12 -21.13
C ILE A 281 -7.37 22.65 -20.66
N PHE A 282 -7.06 21.72 -21.56
CA PHE A 282 -6.93 20.31 -21.23
C PHE A 282 -5.83 20.07 -20.19
N LEU A 283 -4.63 20.60 -20.41
CA LEU A 283 -3.50 20.45 -19.49
C LEU A 283 -3.78 21.07 -18.12
N ASP A 284 -4.40 22.24 -18.07
CA ASP A 284 -4.77 22.90 -16.82
C ASP A 284 -5.84 22.08 -16.06
N SER A 285 -6.80 21.51 -16.78
CA SER A 285 -7.84 20.64 -16.19
C SER A 285 -7.26 19.36 -15.60
N GLU A 286 -6.35 18.70 -16.32
CA GLU A 286 -5.71 17.47 -15.84
C GLU A 286 -4.76 17.73 -14.66
N GLN A 287 -4.06 18.88 -14.68
CA GLN A 287 -3.25 19.29 -13.54
C GLN A 287 -4.13 19.55 -12.31
N ALA A 288 -5.24 20.27 -12.48
CA ALA A 288 -6.15 20.60 -11.39
C ALA A 288 -6.74 19.34 -10.75
N ARG A 289 -7.25 18.39 -11.55
CA ARG A 289 -7.74 17.08 -11.05
C ARG A 289 -6.67 16.32 -10.29
N THR A 290 -5.46 16.24 -10.85
CA THR A 290 -4.36 15.48 -10.24
C THR A 290 -3.98 16.04 -8.88
N ILE A 291 -3.83 17.35 -8.77
CA ILE A 291 -3.43 18.01 -7.53
C ILE A 291 -4.58 17.97 -6.51
N SER A 292 -5.82 18.21 -6.92
CA SER A 292 -6.96 18.21 -6.00
C SER A 292 -7.23 16.83 -5.40
N ALA A 293 -7.22 15.78 -6.23
CA ALA A 293 -7.37 14.41 -5.77
C ALA A 293 -6.21 14.01 -4.83
N GLY A 294 -4.99 14.42 -5.16
CA GLY A 294 -3.81 14.20 -4.33
C GLY A 294 -3.92 14.84 -2.94
N ILE A 295 -4.36 16.10 -2.86
CA ILE A 295 -4.56 16.81 -1.60
C ILE A 295 -5.66 16.15 -0.75
N ALA A 296 -6.79 15.79 -1.37
CA ALA A 296 -7.87 15.09 -0.68
C ALA A 296 -7.40 13.74 -0.12
N SER A 297 -6.64 12.99 -0.91
CA SER A 297 -6.06 11.70 -0.49
C SER A 297 -5.06 11.84 0.66
N VAL A 298 -4.17 12.85 0.63
CA VAL A 298 -3.26 13.13 1.75
C VAL A 298 -4.02 13.53 3.02
N ALA A 299 -5.11 14.29 2.88
CA ALA A 299 -5.93 14.71 4.03
C ALA A 299 -6.64 13.51 4.68
N ASP A 300 -7.25 12.63 3.87
CA ASP A 300 -7.86 11.37 4.32
C ASP A 300 -6.86 10.49 5.07
N ALA A 301 -5.67 10.31 4.49
CA ALA A 301 -4.53 9.66 5.13
C ALA A 301 -4.17 10.26 6.50
N GLY A 302 -4.08 11.60 6.55
CA GLY A 302 -3.77 12.33 7.77
C GLY A 302 -4.83 12.15 8.86
N GLN A 303 -6.11 12.16 8.49
CA GLN A 303 -7.22 11.91 9.41
C GLN A 303 -7.14 10.51 10.00
N MET A 304 -6.90 9.47 9.19
CA MET A 304 -6.73 8.10 9.68
C MET A 304 -5.58 8.00 10.70
N SER A 305 -4.46 8.68 10.46
CA SER A 305 -3.36 8.74 11.42
C SER A 305 -3.73 9.45 12.72
N ILE A 306 -4.49 10.56 12.66
CA ILE A 306 -4.98 11.26 13.86
C ILE A 306 -5.94 10.36 14.64
N PHE A 307 -6.86 9.68 13.95
CA PHE A 307 -7.84 8.79 14.57
C PHE A 307 -7.17 7.63 15.29
N ALA A 308 -6.17 7.01 14.67
CA ALA A 308 -5.40 5.95 15.30
C ALA A 308 -4.65 6.42 16.54
N LEU A 309 -4.07 7.63 16.50
CA LEU A 309 -3.42 8.21 17.68
C LEU A 309 -4.43 8.52 18.80
N CYS A 310 -5.62 9.01 18.43
CA CYS A 310 -6.71 9.23 19.39
C CYS A 310 -7.14 7.92 20.05
N ASP A 311 -7.28 6.84 19.27
CA ASP A 311 -7.61 5.51 19.79
C ASP A 311 -6.50 4.99 20.75
N ASP A 312 -5.23 5.22 20.42
CA ASP A 312 -4.07 4.84 21.27
C ASP A 312 -4.06 5.59 22.62
N TYR A 313 -4.33 6.90 22.63
CA TYR A 313 -4.42 7.66 23.89
C TYR A 313 -5.58 7.20 24.79
N VAL A 314 -6.74 6.90 24.21
CA VAL A 314 -7.88 6.35 24.96
C VAL A 314 -7.51 4.99 25.54
N HIS A 315 -6.91 4.10 24.75
CA HIS A 315 -6.48 2.79 25.20
C HIS A 315 -5.47 2.88 26.36
N GLN A 316 -4.47 3.77 26.28
CA GLN A 316 -3.50 3.97 27.37
C GLN A 316 -4.16 4.48 28.66
N ALA A 317 -5.19 5.32 28.55
CA ALA A 317 -5.97 5.77 29.70
C ALA A 317 -6.76 4.60 30.33
N GLU A 318 -7.36 3.73 29.51
CA GLU A 318 -8.02 2.51 29.97
C GLU A 318 -7.05 1.54 30.65
N GLU A 319 -5.86 1.33 30.10
CA GLU A 319 -4.81 0.51 30.73
C GLU A 319 -4.40 1.07 32.09
N LEU A 320 -4.23 2.39 32.19
CA LEU A 320 -3.94 3.04 33.46
C LEU A 320 -5.06 2.81 34.47
N TRP A 321 -6.33 3.00 34.08
CA TRP A 321 -7.48 2.74 34.95
C TRP A 321 -7.51 1.28 35.43
N ASN A 322 -7.32 0.33 34.52
CA ASN A 322 -7.33 -1.10 34.83
C ASN A 322 -6.14 -1.56 35.68
N SER A 323 -5.05 -0.77 35.73
CA SER A 323 -3.89 -1.06 36.57
C SER A 323 -4.11 -0.76 38.07
N ILE A 324 -5.17 -0.03 38.41
CA ILE A 324 -5.47 0.34 39.81
C ILE A 324 -6.08 -0.86 40.54
N ASP A 325 -5.39 -1.35 41.58
CA ASP A 325 -5.88 -2.46 42.39
C ASP A 325 -6.83 -1.99 43.51
N PHE A 326 -8.11 -1.84 43.16
CA PHE A 326 -9.18 -1.55 44.11
C PHE A 326 -9.48 -2.71 45.08
N HIS A 327 -8.98 -3.92 44.84
CA HIS A 327 -9.28 -5.11 45.65
C HIS A 327 -8.30 -5.29 46.83
N SER A 328 -7.20 -4.52 46.85
CA SER A 328 -6.20 -4.56 47.92
C SER A 328 -6.74 -4.13 49.30
N TYR A 329 -7.93 -3.52 49.37
CA TYR A 329 -8.54 -3.00 50.58
C TYR A 329 -9.61 -3.95 51.14
N SER A 330 -9.26 -4.75 52.15
CA SER A 330 -10.17 -5.77 52.72
C SER A 330 -11.16 -5.26 53.77
N ALA A 331 -10.99 -4.02 54.23
CA ALA A 331 -11.86 -3.41 55.26
C ALA A 331 -13.12 -2.75 54.68
N LEU A 332 -13.19 -2.54 53.37
CA LEU A 332 -14.26 -1.84 52.65
C LEU A 332 -14.74 -2.70 51.48
N SER A 333 -15.99 -2.50 51.06
CA SER A 333 -16.49 -3.09 49.81
C SER A 333 -15.85 -2.41 48.59
N TYR A 334 -15.82 -3.11 47.44
CA TYR A 334 -15.29 -2.57 46.18
C TYR A 334 -15.85 -1.17 45.86
N TRP A 335 -17.17 -0.97 46.02
CA TRP A 335 -17.83 0.30 45.75
C TRP A 335 -17.45 1.42 46.73
N GLU A 336 -17.22 1.10 48.00
CA GLU A 336 -16.74 2.09 48.99
C GLU A 336 -15.30 2.52 48.68
N VAL A 337 -14.45 1.60 48.23
CA VAL A 337 -13.10 1.92 47.77
C VAL A 337 -13.16 2.83 46.54
N CYS A 338 -13.95 2.48 45.53
CA CYS A 338 -14.11 3.31 44.33
C CYS A 338 -14.67 4.71 44.67
N ALA A 339 -15.65 4.79 45.58
CA ALA A 339 -16.21 6.07 46.02
C ALA A 339 -15.17 6.96 46.70
N LEU A 340 -14.35 6.39 47.60
CA LEU A 340 -13.25 7.13 48.25
C LEU A 340 -12.23 7.62 47.24
N PHE A 341 -11.80 6.78 46.29
CA PHE A 341 -10.88 7.22 45.23
C PHE A 341 -11.47 8.36 44.41
N SER A 342 -12.77 8.28 44.09
CA SER A 342 -13.49 9.32 43.37
C SER A 342 -13.56 10.64 44.14
N GLU A 343 -13.68 10.62 45.47
CA GLU A 343 -13.62 11.83 46.32
C GLU A 343 -12.28 12.57 46.21
N TYR A 344 -11.19 11.83 45.93
CA TYR A 344 -9.87 12.39 45.68
C TYR A 344 -9.56 12.61 44.19
N GLY A 345 -10.58 12.55 43.33
CA GLY A 345 -10.46 12.83 41.89
C GLY A 345 -10.01 11.63 41.04
N VAL A 346 -9.94 10.43 41.59
CA VAL A 346 -9.57 9.21 40.86
C VAL A 346 -10.83 8.42 40.54
N SER A 347 -11.32 8.56 39.31
CA SER A 347 -12.49 7.86 38.80
C SER A 347 -12.26 7.45 37.35
N GLN A 348 -13.08 6.54 36.84
CA GLN A 348 -12.99 6.18 35.42
C GLN A 348 -13.26 7.39 34.52
N GLU A 349 -14.20 8.25 34.91
CA GLU A 349 -14.52 9.48 34.17
C GLU A 349 -13.32 10.44 34.11
N THR A 350 -12.64 10.66 35.24
CA THR A 350 -11.51 11.60 35.30
C THR A 350 -10.22 11.05 34.67
N ILE A 351 -10.06 9.73 34.58
CA ILE A 351 -8.88 9.11 33.95
C ILE A 351 -9.12 8.83 32.46
N VAL A 352 -10.26 8.26 32.11
CA VAL A 352 -10.60 7.82 30.75
C VAL A 352 -11.48 8.84 30.05
N GLY A 353 -12.60 9.24 30.67
CA GLY A 353 -13.60 10.13 30.07
C GLY A 353 -13.04 11.49 29.63
N GLU A 354 -12.21 12.15 30.44
CA GLU A 354 -11.55 13.42 30.07
C GLU A 354 -10.61 13.28 28.86
N ILE A 355 -9.93 12.15 28.75
CA ILE A 355 -9.06 11.83 27.60
C ILE A 355 -9.91 11.56 26.37
N GLU A 356 -10.99 10.76 26.50
CA GLU A 356 -11.95 10.49 25.43
C GLU A 356 -12.55 11.79 24.88
N GLU A 357 -13.06 12.67 25.74
CA GLU A 357 -13.63 13.96 25.32
C GLU A 357 -12.59 14.81 24.58
N THR A 358 -11.36 14.85 25.09
CA THR A 358 -10.26 15.57 24.43
C THR A 358 -9.94 14.97 23.06
N MET A 359 -9.84 13.65 22.96
CA MET A 359 -9.55 12.95 21.71
C MET A 359 -10.69 13.13 20.68
N ASP A 360 -11.94 13.15 21.11
CA ASP A 360 -13.09 13.43 20.25
C ASP A 360 -13.02 14.83 19.63
N ILE A 361 -12.54 15.84 20.36
CA ILE A 361 -12.29 17.17 19.80
C ILE A 361 -11.24 17.11 18.68
N TYR A 362 -10.16 16.33 18.86
CA TYR A 362 -9.15 16.15 17.83
C TYR A 362 -9.69 15.39 16.61
N ARG A 363 -10.51 14.36 16.82
CA ARG A 363 -11.19 13.63 15.73
C ARG A 363 -12.08 14.57 14.92
N GLN A 364 -12.95 15.35 15.56
CA GLN A 364 -13.82 16.32 14.89
C GLN A 364 -13.03 17.37 14.09
N ARG A 365 -11.91 17.87 14.64
CA ARG A 365 -11.05 18.82 13.93
C ARG A 365 -10.41 18.20 12.69
N ALA A 366 -10.00 16.94 12.75
CA ALA A 366 -9.46 16.21 11.61
C ALA A 366 -10.53 15.99 10.54
N GLU A 367 -11.75 15.58 10.93
CA GLU A 367 -12.89 15.43 10.02
C GLU A 367 -13.20 16.73 9.26
N ILE A 368 -13.34 17.85 9.97
CA ILE A 368 -13.61 19.16 9.38
C ILE A 368 -12.48 19.58 8.43
N ALA A 369 -11.23 19.26 8.76
CA ALA A 369 -10.09 19.58 7.91
C ALA A 369 -10.12 18.75 6.62
N THR A 370 -10.35 17.44 6.70
CA THR A 370 -10.45 16.55 5.53
C THR A 370 -11.64 16.90 4.66
N GLU A 371 -12.81 17.16 5.25
CA GLU A 371 -14.03 17.52 4.52
C GLU A 371 -13.80 18.73 3.61
N LYS A 372 -13.07 19.75 4.07
CA LYS A 372 -12.74 20.93 3.26
C LYS A 372 -11.97 20.57 1.99
N PHE A 373 -11.03 19.62 2.06
CA PHE A 373 -10.26 19.18 0.91
C PHE A 373 -11.08 18.30 -0.04
N THR A 374 -11.91 17.41 0.49
CA THR A 374 -12.82 16.59 -0.32
C THR A 374 -13.88 17.43 -1.04
N VAL A 375 -14.43 18.45 -0.38
CA VAL A 375 -15.35 19.41 -0.99
C VAL A 375 -14.65 20.21 -2.10
N LEU A 376 -13.43 20.67 -1.88
CA LEU A 376 -12.66 21.38 -2.88
C LEU A 376 -12.38 20.52 -4.12
N ASP A 377 -11.97 19.27 -3.93
CA ASP A 377 -11.77 18.31 -5.03
C ASP A 377 -13.06 18.10 -5.83
N THR A 378 -14.18 17.86 -5.13
CA THR A 378 -15.49 17.70 -5.76
C THR A 378 -15.88 18.93 -6.59
N GLN A 379 -15.68 20.14 -6.06
CA GLN A 379 -15.98 21.38 -6.77
C GLN A 379 -15.11 21.56 -8.02
N ILE A 380 -13.83 21.22 -7.96
CA ILE A 380 -12.92 21.26 -9.12
C ILE A 380 -13.39 20.28 -10.20
N ILE A 381 -13.70 19.04 -9.83
CA ILE A 381 -14.20 18.02 -10.76
C ILE A 381 -15.51 18.47 -11.41
N GLN A 382 -16.45 19.01 -10.62
CA GLN A 382 -17.72 19.52 -11.11
C GLN A 382 -17.54 20.67 -12.10
N ALA A 383 -16.69 21.65 -11.78
CA ALA A 383 -16.42 22.78 -12.66
C ALA A 383 -15.85 22.33 -14.02
N ILE A 384 -14.94 21.36 -14.02
CA ILE A 384 -14.37 20.82 -15.26
C ILE A 384 -15.42 20.03 -16.05
N ASN A 385 -16.27 19.24 -15.39
CA ASN A 385 -17.33 18.49 -16.05
C ASN A 385 -18.37 19.41 -16.71
N ILE A 386 -18.74 20.51 -16.03
CA ILE A 386 -19.62 21.54 -16.60
C ILE A 386 -19.03 22.14 -17.87
N MET A 387 -17.72 22.39 -17.90
CA MET A 387 -17.02 22.88 -19.10
C MET A 387 -17.11 21.87 -20.25
N LEU A 388 -16.82 20.59 -19.99
CA LEU A 388 -16.92 19.52 -20.99
C LEU A 388 -18.35 19.32 -21.52
N GLU A 389 -19.37 19.39 -20.66
CA GLU A 389 -20.77 19.29 -21.07
C GLU A 389 -21.21 20.48 -21.90
N THR A 390 -20.76 21.69 -21.54
CA THR A 390 -21.04 22.91 -22.30
C THR A 390 -20.47 22.83 -23.71
N ASP A 391 -19.22 22.37 -23.85
CA ASP A 391 -18.57 22.19 -25.15
C ASP A 391 -19.28 21.12 -26.00
N LYS A 392 -19.65 19.99 -25.41
CA LYS A 392 -20.43 18.94 -26.10
C LYS A 392 -21.78 19.47 -26.60
N ARG A 393 -22.48 20.25 -25.77
CA ARG A 393 -23.76 20.85 -26.13
C ARG A 393 -23.59 21.84 -27.30
N LEU A 394 -22.59 22.71 -27.23
CA LEU A 394 -22.31 23.69 -28.29
C LEU A 394 -21.99 22.99 -29.62
N ALA A 395 -21.18 21.93 -29.60
CA ALA A 395 -20.88 21.13 -30.78
C ALA A 395 -22.16 20.53 -31.41
N GLY A 396 -23.03 19.94 -30.59
CA GLY A 396 -24.31 19.39 -31.06
C GLY A 396 -25.29 20.46 -31.59
N ASP A 397 -25.27 21.67 -31.02
CA ASP A 397 -26.09 22.78 -31.53
C ASP A 397 -25.61 23.24 -32.92
N PHE A 398 -24.29 23.30 -33.17
CA PHE A 398 -23.75 23.58 -34.51
C PHE A 398 -24.12 22.52 -35.54
N GLU A 399 -24.07 21.24 -35.18
CA GLU A 399 -24.49 20.17 -36.09
C GLU A 399 -25.95 20.31 -36.52
N LYS A 400 -26.84 20.69 -35.59
CA LYS A 400 -28.26 20.93 -35.89
C LYS A 400 -28.45 22.15 -36.78
N TRP A 401 -27.76 23.25 -36.52
CA TRP A 401 -27.90 24.48 -37.32
C TRP A 401 -27.38 24.30 -38.75
N ASN A 402 -26.36 23.48 -38.96
CA ASN A 402 -25.85 23.17 -40.30
C ASN A 402 -26.77 22.23 -41.11
N GLN A 403 -27.77 21.62 -40.47
CA GLN A 403 -28.79 20.77 -41.11
C GLN A 403 -30.10 21.53 -41.42
N MET A 404 -30.20 22.78 -40.97
CA MET A 404 -31.28 23.72 -41.32
C MET A 404 -30.89 24.50 -42.58
#